data_AF-A0A8T5RVE5-F1
#
_entry.id   AF-A0A8T5RVE5-F1
#
_cell.length_a   1.000
_cell.length_b   1.000
_cell.length_c   1.000
_cell.angle_alpha   90.00
_cell.angle_beta   90.00
_cell.angle_gamma   90.00
#
_symmetry.space_group_name_H-M   'P 1'
#
loop_
_entity.id
_entity.type
_entity.pdbx_description
1 polymer ?
#
loop_
_entity_poly.entity_id
_entity_poly.type
_entity_poly.pdbx_seq_one_letter_code
_entity_poly.pdbx_strand_id
1 'polypeptide(L)' 'MQRNAGTGFLLTNTITKSFKGSSSVEDKIKNDPSKGSNFIVIIPERN' A
#
# COMPACT_ATOMS: atom_id res chain seq x y z
N MET A 1 -3.27 -8.20 23.75
CA MET A 1 -3.01 -8.05 22.30
C MET A 1 -2.52 -6.63 22.04
N GLN A 2 -1.23 -6.43 21.76
CA GLN A 2 -0.73 -5.12 21.31
C GLN A 2 -1.23 -4.92 19.86
N ARG A 3 -2.31 -4.17 19.68
CA ARG A 3 -2.72 -3.67 18.37
C ARG A 3 -1.87 -2.44 18.08
N ASN A 4 -0.78 -2.61 17.33
CA ASN A 4 -0.12 -1.47 16.70
C ASN A 4 -1.19 -0.68 15.92
N ALA A 5 -1.18 0.65 16.00
CA ALA A 5 -2.26 1.54 15.54
C ALA A 5 -2.57 1.51 14.01
N GLY A 6 -2.03 0.53 13.26
CA GLY A 6 -2.30 0.38 11.82
C GLY A 6 -1.61 1.43 10.95
N THR A 7 -0.54 2.06 11.45
CA THR A 7 0.12 3.21 10.78
C THR A 7 1.11 2.83 9.69
N GLY A 8 1.43 1.54 9.49
CA GLY A 8 2.42 1.09 8.52
C GLY A 8 2.10 1.52 7.08
N PHE A 9 0.87 1.25 6.62
CA PHE A 9 0.44 1.67 5.28
C PHE A 9 0.35 3.21 5.14
N LEU A 10 -0.03 3.89 6.23
CA LEU A 10 -0.06 5.36 6.25
C LEU A 10 1.35 5.95 6.04
N LEU A 11 2.36 5.39 6.69
CA LEU A 11 3.75 5.79 6.52
C LEU A 11 4.23 5.54 5.08
N THR A 12 3.99 4.32 4.56
CA THR A 12 4.34 3.98 3.17
C THR A 12 3.69 4.93 2.17
N ASN A 13 2.38 5.19 2.30
CA ASN A 13 1.66 6.12 1.43
C ASN A 13 2.21 7.56 1.51
N THR A 14 2.58 8.01 2.71
CA THR A 14 3.19 9.33 2.91
C THR A 14 4.54 9.44 2.18
N ILE A 15 5.40 8.43 2.31
CA ILE A 15 6.70 8.37 1.63
C ILE A 15 6.49 8.29 0.12
N THR A 16 5.64 7.39 -0.36
CA THR A 16 5.39 7.24 -1.80
C THR A 16 4.89 8.55 -2.44
N LYS A 17 4.00 9.28 -1.75
CA LYS A 17 3.53 10.60 -2.21
C LYS A 17 4.63 11.65 -2.25
N SER A 18 5.62 11.63 -1.34
CA SER A 18 6.73 12.60 -1.40
C SER A 18 7.59 12.42 -2.66
N PHE A 19 7.60 11.22 -3.25
CA PHE A 19 8.24 10.95 -4.54
C PHE A 19 7.31 11.18 -5.74
N LYS A 20 6.16 11.83 -5.56
CA LYS A 20 5.10 11.96 -6.58
C LYS A 20 4.59 10.61 -7.11
N GLY A 21 4.75 9.54 -6.34
CA GLY A 21 4.23 8.21 -6.62
C GLY A 21 2.80 8.01 -6.11
N SER A 22 2.30 6.79 -6.26
CA SER A 22 1.00 6.36 -5.75
C SER A 22 1.05 4.96 -5.15
N SER A 23 0.12 4.63 -4.26
CA SER A 23 -0.02 3.29 -3.69
C SER A 23 -1.49 2.88 -3.58
N SER A 24 -1.79 1.62 -3.86
CA SER A 24 -3.13 1.02 -3.74
C SER A 24 -3.07 -0.38 -3.12
N VAL A 25 -4.22 -0.89 -2.69
CA VAL A 25 -4.39 -2.24 -2.18
C VAL A 25 -5.53 -2.89 -2.93
N GLU A 26 -5.31 -4.10 -3.41
CA GLU A 26 -6.29 -4.89 -4.14
C GLU A 26 -6.38 -6.30 -3.56
N ASP A 27 -7.54 -6.93 -3.67
CA ASP A 27 -7.66 -8.35 -3.31
C ASP A 27 -6.75 -9.19 -4.20
N LYS A 28 -6.04 -10.16 -3.61
CA LYS A 28 -5.16 -11.06 -4.36
C LYS A 28 -5.93 -11.83 -5.43
N ILE A 29 -7.16 -12.24 -5.09
CA ILE A 29 -8.14 -12.80 -6.01
C ILE A 29 -9.30 -11.82 -6.05
N LYS A 30 -9.69 -11.37 -7.25
CA LYS A 30 -10.72 -10.36 -7.44
C LYS A 30 -11.99 -10.70 -6.66
N ASN A 31 -12.42 -9.79 -5.80
CA ASN A 31 -13.61 -9.90 -4.93
C ASN A 31 -13.53 -11.01 -3.86
N ASP A 32 -12.34 -11.55 -3.56
CA ASP A 32 -12.15 -12.53 -2.48
C ASP A 32 -11.07 -12.04 -1.49
N PRO A 33 -11.46 -11.23 -0.48
CA PRO A 33 -10.55 -10.70 0.52
C PRO A 33 -9.98 -11.78 1.46
N SER A 34 -10.54 -12.99 1.46
CA SER A 34 -10.04 -14.10 2.29
C SER A 34 -8.73 -14.69 1.77
N LYS A 35 -8.38 -14.39 0.51
CA LYS A 35 -7.20 -14.94 -0.17
C LYS A 35 -5.97 -14.04 -0.07
N GLY A 36 -6.05 -13.00 0.75
CA GLY A 36 -5.00 -12.01 0.96
C GLY A 36 -5.11 -10.81 0.02
N SER A 37 -4.12 -9.92 0.10
CA SER A 37 -4.11 -8.66 -0.63
C SER A 37 -2.78 -8.44 -1.34
N ASN A 38 -2.85 -7.78 -2.50
CA ASN A 38 -1.69 -7.22 -3.19
C ASN A 38 -1.55 -5.74 -2.82
N PHE A 39 -0.34 -5.34 -2.44
CA PHE A 39 0.01 -3.94 -2.23
C PHE A 39 0.77 -3.45 -3.46
N ILE A 40 0.25 -2.43 -4.13
CA ILE A 40 0.81 -1.90 -5.36
C ILE A 40 1.41 -0.53 -5.03
N VAL A 41 2.67 -0.31 -5.42
CA VAL A 41 3.39 0.95 -5.22
C VAL A 41 3.99 1.36 -6.56
N ILE A 42 3.63 2.56 -7.02
CA ILE A 42 4.10 3.15 -8.27
C ILE A 42 5.01 4.32 -7.91
N ILE A 43 6.25 4.29 -8.39
CA ILE A 43 7.25 5.33 -8.18
C ILE A 43 7.65 5.86 -9.57
N PRO A 44 7.67 7.18 -9.79
CA PRO A 44 8.14 7.74 -11.05
C PRO A 44 9.58 7.35 -11.33
N GLU A 45 9.88 7.10 -12.60
CA GLU A 45 11.26 6.94 -13.05
C GLU A 45 12.04 8.26 -12.83
N ARG A 46 13.32 8.13 -12.49
CA ARG A 46 14.21 9.28 -12.36
C ARG A 46 14.76 9.63 -13.75
N ASN A 47 14.40 10.81 -14.25
CA ASN A 47 15.06 11.44 -15.41
C ASN A 47 16.49 11.85 -15.09
#